data_AF-A0A5J4KZU6-F1
#
_entry.id   AF-A0A5J4KZU6-F1
#
_cell.length_a   1.000
_cell.length_b   1.000
_cell.length_c   1.000
_cell.angle_alpha   90.00
_cell.angle_beta   90.00
_cell.angle_gamma   90.00
#
_symmetry.space_group_name_H-M   'P 1'
#
loop_
_entity.id
_entity.type
_entity.pdbx_description
1 polymer ?
#
loop_
_entity_poly.entity_id
_entity_poly.type
_entity_poly.pdbx_seq_one_letter_code
_entity_poly.pdbx_strand_id
1 'polypeptide(L)'
;MSSTPSTHNVSPATSLIQQRGYVLTIIHLIKAELYIVRKRTLTRILLAVALLIILLSTLESIVFTYYTRASSAESYKVSYCINAGMLNNCHPTATQLEVYKQQQVVSVSNPLRLPGSLSGIVKTTLSTFLPVLIIILIGILVGSEYSLGTVRLMYTRGPTRIQYLCAKMSAAAICILIAYVVLIPFNILLGLMANLLSGIPQSLTFFSATWLLHALLFSAIGAFGWFVWSMMALCFAIIGRSRVCLQIITKAE
;
A
#
# COMPACT_ATOMS: atom_id res chain seq x y z
N MET A 1 20.26 41.45 50.12
CA MET A 1 19.37 40.32 50.46
C MET A 1 19.26 39.43 49.23
N SER A 2 19.98 38.30 49.24
CA SER A 2 20.02 37.34 48.13
C SER A 2 19.15 36.15 48.52
N SER A 3 17.99 36.02 47.89
CA SER A 3 17.11 34.86 48.05
C SER A 3 17.59 33.74 47.12
N THR A 4 18.20 32.71 47.70
CA THR A 4 18.56 31.48 47.00
C THR A 4 17.30 30.74 46.57
N PRO A 5 17.18 30.29 45.30
CA PRO A 5 16.03 29.52 44.85
C PRO A 5 16.08 28.11 45.43
N SER A 6 15.01 27.71 46.11
CA SER A 6 14.82 26.37 46.63
C SER A 6 14.66 25.36 45.49
N THR A 7 15.58 24.42 45.41
CA THR A 7 15.49 23.27 44.48
C THR A 7 14.42 22.30 44.99
N HIS A 8 13.19 22.45 44.51
CA HIS A 8 12.13 21.46 44.73
C HIS A 8 12.50 20.15 44.02
N ASN A 9 12.85 19.12 44.80
CA ASN A 9 12.95 17.75 44.34
C ASN A 9 11.57 17.26 43.90
N VAL A 10 11.33 17.25 42.59
CA VAL A 10 10.12 16.65 42.00
C VAL A 10 10.20 15.14 42.22
N SER A 11 9.29 14.61 43.04
CA SER A 11 9.28 13.21 43.43
C SER A 11 8.95 12.31 42.22
N PRO A 12 9.71 11.22 41.97
CA PRO A 12 9.60 10.38 40.77
C PRO A 12 8.25 9.68 40.59
N ALA A 13 7.39 9.65 41.62
CA ALA A 13 6.04 9.10 41.52
C ALA A 13 5.10 9.96 40.64
N THR A 14 5.35 11.27 40.54
CA THR A 14 4.51 12.17 39.73
C THR A 14 4.74 12.02 38.22
N SER A 15 5.95 11.63 37.80
CA SER A 15 6.28 11.46 36.37
C SER A 15 5.59 10.23 35.75
N LEU A 16 5.46 9.12 36.49
CA LEU A 16 4.81 7.90 36.00
C LEU A 16 3.29 8.07 35.82
N ILE A 17 2.63 8.81 36.71
CA ILE A 17 1.19 9.11 36.60
C ILE A 17 0.93 9.98 35.36
N GLN A 18 1.80 10.97 35.10
CA GLN A 18 1.69 11.84 33.93
C GLN A 18 1.94 11.09 32.61
N GLN A 19 2.91 10.17 32.57
CA GLN A 19 3.20 9.34 31.39
C GLN A 19 2.03 8.40 31.04
N ARG A 20 1.35 7.84 32.05
CA ARG A 20 0.20 6.95 31.81
C ARG A 20 -0.99 7.70 31.19
N GLY A 21 -1.24 8.94 31.63
CA GLY A 21 -2.24 9.82 31.03
C GLY A 21 -1.93 10.19 29.57
N TYR A 22 -0.65 10.36 29.24
CA TYR A 22 -0.18 10.67 27.88
C TYR A 22 -0.56 9.57 26.87
N VAL A 23 -0.22 8.31 27.18
CA VAL A 23 -0.46 7.17 26.28
C VAL A 23 -1.96 6.93 26.08
N LEU A 24 -2.75 7.00 27.16
CA LEU A 24 -4.21 6.85 27.09
C LEU A 24 -4.86 7.93 26.21
N THR A 25 -4.37 9.17 26.28
CA THR A 25 -4.86 10.26 25.44
C THR A 25 -4.60 9.96 23.96
N ILE A 26 -3.38 9.55 23.62
CA ILE A 26 -3.03 9.18 22.23
C ILE A 26 -3.89 8.02 21.73
N ILE A 27 -4.11 6.97 22.53
CA ILE A 27 -4.95 5.83 22.14
C ILE A 27 -6.40 6.30 21.87
N HIS A 28 -6.95 7.18 22.69
CA HIS A 28 -8.29 7.73 22.45
C HIS A 28 -8.35 8.54 21.16
N LEU A 29 -7.34 9.37 20.88
CA LEU A 29 -7.26 10.12 19.62
C LEU A 29 -7.19 9.16 18.42
N ILE A 30 -6.33 8.15 18.46
CA ILE A 30 -6.21 7.13 17.39
C ILE A 30 -7.56 6.44 17.16
N LYS A 31 -8.27 6.06 18.23
CA LYS A 31 -9.60 5.44 18.12
C LYS A 31 -10.62 6.39 17.47
N ALA A 32 -10.61 7.66 17.83
CA ALA A 32 -11.50 8.66 17.23
C ALA A 32 -11.20 8.85 15.73
N GLU A 33 -9.92 8.93 15.35
CA GLU A 33 -9.48 9.00 13.95
C GLU A 33 -9.93 7.78 13.15
N LEU A 34 -9.69 6.57 13.67
CA LEU A 34 -10.12 5.32 13.02
C LEU A 34 -11.64 5.24 12.89
N TYR A 35 -12.39 5.73 13.89
CA TYR A 35 -13.85 5.79 13.83
C TYR A 35 -14.32 6.73 12.72
N ILE A 36 -13.69 7.90 12.58
CA ILE A 36 -13.97 8.85 11.50
C ILE A 36 -13.68 8.22 10.13
N VAL A 37 -12.52 7.58 9.97
CA VAL A 37 -12.12 6.90 8.73
C VAL A 37 -13.14 5.83 8.35
N ARG A 38 -13.62 5.02 9.31
CA ARG A 38 -14.63 3.98 9.08
C ARG A 38 -15.99 4.55 8.65
N LYS A 39 -16.38 5.72 9.18
CA LYS A 39 -17.67 6.34 8.89
C LYS A 39 -17.72 7.04 7.53
N ARG A 40 -16.57 7.46 7.00
CA ARG A 40 -16.51 8.17 5.71
C ARG A 40 -16.80 7.24 4.54
N THR A 41 -17.80 7.60 3.73
CA THR A 41 -18.13 6.94 2.46
C THR A 41 -16.93 6.89 1.53
N LEU A 42 -16.09 7.94 1.56
CA LEU A 42 -14.90 8.05 0.72
C LEU A 42 -13.89 6.92 0.96
N THR A 43 -13.71 6.44 2.19
CA THR A 43 -12.82 5.30 2.47
C THR A 43 -13.32 4.02 1.79
N ARG A 44 -14.65 3.82 1.75
CA ARG A 44 -15.26 2.67 1.07
C ARG A 44 -15.12 2.78 -0.44
N ILE A 45 -15.30 3.99 -0.98
CA ILE A 45 -15.10 4.26 -2.41
C ILE A 45 -13.65 3.97 -2.79
N LEU A 46 -12.67 4.50 -2.05
CA LEU A 46 -11.25 4.24 -2.33
C LEU A 46 -10.88 2.77 -2.21
N LEU A 47 -11.40 2.06 -1.21
CA LEU A 47 -11.21 0.61 -1.11
C LEU A 47 -11.82 -0.12 -2.32
N ALA A 48 -13.03 0.24 -2.74
CA ALA A 48 -13.67 -0.33 -3.92
C ALA A 48 -12.89 -0.06 -5.20
N VAL A 49 -12.37 1.16 -5.38
CA VAL A 49 -11.51 1.51 -6.52
C VAL A 49 -10.20 0.72 -6.48
N ALA A 50 -9.57 0.55 -5.31
CA ALA A 50 -8.36 -0.26 -5.16
C ALA A 50 -8.61 -1.73 -5.55
N LEU A 51 -9.73 -2.31 -5.09
CA LEU A 51 -10.13 -3.67 -5.44
C LEU A 51 -10.45 -3.80 -6.94
N LEU A 52 -11.08 -2.79 -7.54
CA LEU A 52 -11.38 -2.74 -8.97
C LEU A 52 -10.10 -2.69 -9.81
N ILE A 53 -9.11 -1.87 -9.43
CA ILE A 53 -7.81 -1.79 -10.11
C ILE A 53 -7.11 -3.16 -10.06
N ILE A 54 -7.11 -3.82 -8.91
CA ILE A 54 -6.56 -5.17 -8.77
C ILE A 54 -7.31 -6.17 -9.65
N LEU A 55 -8.64 -6.11 -9.67
CA LEU A 55 -9.44 -6.97 -10.54
C LEU A 55 -9.07 -6.76 -12.01
N LEU A 56 -9.03 -5.51 -12.48
CA LEU A 56 -8.67 -5.18 -13.86
C LEU A 56 -7.27 -5.65 -14.22
N SER A 57 -6.27 -5.44 -13.36
CA SER A 57 -4.89 -5.90 -13.64
C SER A 57 -4.79 -7.42 -13.68
N THR A 58 -5.55 -8.14 -12.85
CA THR A 58 -5.65 -9.60 -12.94
C THR A 58 -6.35 -10.07 -14.21
N LEU A 59 -7.41 -9.38 -14.64
CA LEU A 59 -8.12 -9.70 -15.89
C LEU A 59 -7.24 -9.48 -17.12
N GLU A 60 -6.50 -8.37 -17.18
CA GLU A 60 -5.52 -8.12 -18.24
C GLU A 60 -4.49 -9.25 -18.32
N SER A 61 -3.99 -9.71 -17.17
CA SER A 61 -3.03 -10.81 -17.09
C SER A 61 -3.63 -12.14 -17.60
N ILE A 62 -4.90 -12.41 -17.30
CA ILE A 62 -5.64 -13.60 -17.80
C ILE A 62 -5.82 -13.51 -19.31
N VAL A 63 -6.29 -12.38 -19.83
CA VAL A 63 -6.51 -12.17 -21.26
C VAL A 63 -5.19 -12.32 -22.04
N PHE A 64 -4.10 -11.76 -21.52
CA PHE A 64 -2.76 -11.90 -22.11
C PHE A 64 -2.29 -13.38 -22.14
N THR A 65 -2.54 -14.12 -21.06
CA THR A 65 -2.22 -15.57 -21.00
C THR A 65 -3.07 -16.37 -22.00
N TYR A 66 -4.35 -16.03 -22.13
CA TYR A 66 -5.23 -16.68 -23.11
C TYR A 66 -4.80 -16.38 -24.55
N TYR A 67 -4.45 -15.13 -24.86
CA TYR A 67 -3.97 -14.71 -26.17
C TYR A 67 -2.69 -15.45 -26.58
N THR A 68 -1.70 -15.53 -25.68
CA THR A 68 -0.46 -16.27 -25.93
C THR A 68 -0.71 -17.76 -26.13
N ARG A 69 -1.65 -18.37 -25.39
CA ARG A 69 -2.03 -19.78 -25.58
C ARG A 69 -2.70 -20.03 -26.93
N ALA A 70 -3.59 -19.14 -27.34
CA ALA A 70 -4.35 -19.26 -28.60
C ALA A 70 -3.47 -19.05 -29.84
N SER A 71 -2.35 -18.34 -29.73
CA SER A 71 -1.45 -18.09 -30.85
C SER A 71 -0.79 -19.37 -31.38
N SER A 72 -0.60 -19.44 -32.70
CA SER A 72 0.05 -20.59 -33.37
C SER A 72 1.55 -20.65 -33.05
N ALA A 73 2.12 -21.86 -33.04
CA ALA A 73 3.56 -22.05 -32.79
C ALA A 73 4.43 -21.28 -33.80
N GLU A 74 3.97 -21.18 -35.06
CA GLU A 74 4.62 -20.41 -36.13
C GLU A 74 4.86 -18.93 -35.77
N SER A 75 3.98 -18.34 -34.96
CA SER A 75 4.13 -16.94 -34.52
C SER A 75 5.38 -16.71 -33.63
N TYR A 76 5.92 -17.79 -33.04
CA TYR A 76 7.10 -17.73 -32.18
C TYR A 76 8.42 -18.02 -32.92
N LYS A 77 8.37 -18.38 -34.21
CA LYS A 77 9.56 -18.75 -34.99
C LYS A 77 10.60 -17.63 -34.98
N VAL A 78 10.16 -16.39 -35.20
CA VAL A 78 11.04 -15.20 -35.22
C VAL A 78 11.69 -14.97 -33.86
N SER A 79 10.92 -14.96 -32.76
CA SER A 79 11.47 -14.79 -31.41
C SER A 79 12.44 -15.90 -31.02
N TYR A 80 12.17 -17.14 -31.41
CA TYR A 80 13.09 -18.25 -31.18
C TYR A 80 14.43 -18.03 -31.89
N CYS A 81 14.40 -17.66 -33.17
CA CYS A 81 15.61 -17.46 -33.97
C CYS A 81 16.44 -16.27 -33.50
N ILE A 82 15.80 -15.19 -33.02
CA ILE A 82 16.48 -14.05 -32.40
C ILE A 82 17.18 -14.49 -31.12
N ASN A 83 16.48 -15.19 -30.22
CA ASN A 83 17.07 -15.66 -28.95
C ASN A 83 18.18 -16.69 -29.15
N ALA A 84 18.11 -17.49 -30.21
CA ALA A 84 19.15 -18.44 -30.58
C ALA A 84 20.36 -17.77 -31.28
N GLY A 85 20.29 -16.47 -31.60
CA GLY A 85 21.35 -15.75 -32.31
C GLY A 85 21.51 -16.15 -33.78
N MET A 86 20.49 -16.77 -34.39
CA MET A 86 20.54 -17.31 -35.76
C MET A 86 19.56 -16.59 -36.68
N LEU A 87 19.84 -15.33 -37.04
CA LEU A 87 18.92 -14.53 -37.86
C LEU A 87 18.74 -15.04 -39.30
N ASN A 88 19.76 -15.66 -39.91
CA ASN A 88 19.78 -15.91 -41.35
C ASN A 88 19.47 -17.36 -41.78
N ASN A 89 19.64 -18.36 -40.91
CA ASN A 89 19.50 -19.80 -41.26
C ASN A 89 18.79 -20.60 -40.16
N CYS A 90 17.76 -20.04 -39.55
CA CYS A 90 17.03 -20.70 -38.48
C CYS A 90 15.83 -21.46 -39.04
N HIS A 91 15.96 -22.78 -39.08
CA HIS A 91 14.88 -23.69 -39.41
C HIS A 91 14.59 -24.57 -38.18
N PRO A 92 13.82 -24.08 -37.20
CA PRO A 92 13.49 -24.87 -36.03
C PRO A 92 12.63 -26.07 -36.45
N THR A 93 12.90 -27.22 -35.88
CA THR A 93 12.04 -28.39 -36.00
C THR A 93 10.71 -28.09 -35.30
N ALA A 94 9.58 -28.59 -35.82
CA ALA A 94 8.26 -28.37 -35.21
C ALA A 94 8.21 -28.74 -33.71
N THR A 95 8.96 -29.77 -33.30
CA THR A 95 9.09 -30.19 -31.90
C THR A 95 9.80 -29.16 -31.02
N GLN A 96 10.83 -28.47 -31.53
CA GLN A 96 11.55 -27.43 -30.78
C GLN A 96 10.67 -26.18 -30.60
N LEU A 97 9.86 -25.86 -31.61
CA LEU A 97 8.96 -24.72 -31.57
C LEU A 97 7.82 -24.94 -30.56
N GLU A 98 7.28 -26.16 -30.47
CA GLU A 98 6.29 -26.50 -29.45
C GLU A 98 6.86 -26.43 -28.03
N VAL A 99 8.09 -26.91 -27.81
CA VAL A 99 8.76 -26.79 -26.50
C VAL A 99 9.01 -25.33 -26.14
N TYR A 100 9.47 -24.51 -27.08
CA TYR A 100 9.68 -23.08 -26.85
C TYR A 100 8.35 -22.35 -26.56
N LYS A 101 7.28 -22.68 -27.29
CA LYS A 101 5.93 -22.17 -27.01
C LYS A 101 5.50 -22.52 -25.59
N GLN A 102 5.67 -23.77 -25.17
CA GLN A 102 5.34 -24.19 -23.80
C GLN A 102 6.15 -23.42 -22.76
N GLN A 103 7.45 -23.19 -22.99
CA GLN A 103 8.28 -22.38 -22.09
C GLN A 103 7.82 -20.93 -22.00
N GLN A 104 7.41 -20.32 -23.12
CA GLN A 104 6.85 -18.96 -23.15
C GLN A 104 5.53 -18.89 -22.40
N VAL A 105 4.62 -19.84 -22.61
CA VAL A 105 3.35 -19.92 -21.87
C VAL A 105 3.61 -20.09 -20.37
N VAL A 106 4.57 -20.92 -19.98
CA VAL A 106 4.96 -21.07 -18.56
C VAL A 106 5.54 -19.79 -17.98
N SER A 107 6.39 -19.08 -18.74
CA SER A 107 7.02 -17.83 -18.29
C SER A 107 6.00 -16.70 -18.14
N VAL A 108 5.08 -16.57 -19.09
CA VAL A 108 3.99 -15.59 -19.09
C VAL A 108 2.93 -15.90 -18.03
N SER A 109 2.68 -17.19 -17.76
CA SER A 109 1.74 -17.63 -16.72
C SER A 109 2.36 -17.64 -15.32
N ASN A 110 3.68 -17.53 -15.18
CA ASN A 110 4.37 -17.49 -13.89
C ASN A 110 3.86 -16.36 -12.96
N PRO A 111 3.63 -15.12 -13.43
CA PRO A 111 2.98 -14.08 -12.61
C PRO A 111 1.49 -14.32 -12.33
N LEU A 112 0.84 -15.32 -12.93
CA LEU A 112 -0.52 -15.73 -12.54
C LEU A 112 -0.49 -16.90 -11.53
N ARG A 113 0.62 -17.64 -11.48
CA ARG A 113 0.79 -18.78 -10.58
C ARG A 113 1.34 -18.32 -9.24
N LEU A 114 0.81 -18.87 -8.15
CA LEU A 114 1.47 -18.74 -6.86
C LEU A 114 2.81 -19.52 -6.95
N PRO A 115 3.94 -18.96 -6.47
CA PRO A 115 4.10 -17.73 -5.69
C PRO A 115 4.34 -16.44 -6.51
N GLY A 116 4.56 -16.57 -7.81
CA GLY A 116 4.88 -15.47 -8.72
C GLY A 116 3.79 -14.40 -8.84
N SER A 117 2.52 -14.76 -8.62
CA SER A 117 1.40 -13.81 -8.61
C SER A 117 1.47 -12.81 -7.46
N LEU A 118 2.01 -13.21 -6.31
CA LEU A 118 2.25 -12.29 -5.23
C LEU A 118 3.34 -11.27 -5.64
N SER A 119 4.41 -11.70 -6.29
CA SER A 119 5.50 -10.77 -6.67
C SER A 119 5.12 -9.88 -7.85
N GLY A 120 4.45 -10.44 -8.87
CA GLY A 120 3.99 -9.72 -10.05
C GLY A 120 2.92 -8.69 -9.70
N ILE A 121 1.82 -9.13 -9.08
CA ILE A 121 0.70 -8.23 -8.77
C ILE A 121 1.13 -7.16 -7.75
N VAL A 122 1.92 -7.52 -6.74
CA VAL A 122 2.38 -6.53 -5.76
C VAL A 122 3.38 -5.55 -6.38
N LYS A 123 4.32 -5.99 -7.22
CA LYS A 123 5.25 -5.05 -7.87
C LYS A 123 4.53 -4.12 -8.83
N THR A 124 3.68 -4.63 -9.72
CA THR A 124 3.10 -3.78 -10.76
C THR A 124 1.91 -2.99 -10.26
N THR A 125 0.98 -3.64 -9.53
CA THR A 125 -0.28 -3.03 -9.10
C THR A 125 -0.14 -2.27 -7.78
N LEU A 126 0.46 -2.90 -6.76
CA LEU A 126 0.61 -2.27 -5.43
C LEU A 126 1.68 -1.17 -5.40
N SER A 127 2.72 -1.24 -6.24
CA SER A 127 3.78 -0.21 -6.24
C SER A 127 3.46 1.00 -7.11
N THR A 128 2.61 0.87 -8.14
CA THR A 128 2.40 1.95 -9.11
C THR A 128 1.11 2.71 -8.82
N PHE A 129 -0.01 2.00 -8.70
CA PHE A 129 -1.34 2.65 -8.63
C PHE A 129 -1.81 2.89 -7.21
N LEU A 130 -1.60 1.92 -6.30
CA LEU A 130 -2.09 2.06 -4.93
C LEU A 130 -1.46 3.19 -4.10
N PRO A 131 -0.18 3.57 -4.26
CA PRO A 131 0.39 4.67 -3.47
C PRO A 131 -0.35 5.98 -3.73
N VAL A 132 -0.80 6.22 -4.97
CA VAL A 132 -1.58 7.41 -5.32
C VAL A 132 -2.91 7.45 -4.56
N LEU A 133 -3.63 6.32 -4.49
CA LEU A 133 -4.87 6.23 -3.72
C LEU A 133 -4.63 6.48 -2.23
N ILE A 134 -3.52 5.94 -1.68
CA ILE A 134 -3.15 6.16 -0.27
C ILE A 134 -2.80 7.63 -0.02
N ILE A 135 -2.05 8.29 -0.91
CA ILE A 135 -1.72 9.72 -0.82
C ILE A 135 -3.00 10.55 -0.79
N ILE A 136 -3.98 10.25 -1.66
CA ILE A 136 -5.27 10.93 -1.69
C ILE A 136 -6.05 10.70 -0.39
N LEU A 137 -6.11 9.45 0.09
CA LEU A 137 -6.81 9.10 1.34
C LEU A 137 -6.26 9.90 2.52
N ILE A 138 -4.94 9.91 2.68
CA ILE A 138 -4.25 10.58 3.78
C ILE A 138 -4.36 12.09 3.64
N GLY A 139 -4.22 12.63 2.43
CA GLY A 139 -4.41 14.06 2.15
C GLY A 139 -5.80 14.55 2.54
N ILE A 140 -6.85 13.77 2.25
CA ILE A 140 -8.23 14.12 2.62
C ILE A 140 -8.46 13.95 4.13
N LEU A 141 -7.91 12.90 4.74
CA LEU A 141 -8.00 12.66 6.18
C LEU A 141 -7.42 13.86 6.95
N VAL A 142 -6.18 14.25 6.62
CA VAL A 142 -5.51 15.39 7.24
C VAL A 142 -6.20 16.71 6.86
N GLY A 143 -6.48 16.94 5.59
CA GLY A 143 -7.02 18.21 5.08
C GLY A 143 -8.43 18.56 5.58
N SER A 144 -9.26 17.55 5.85
CA SER A 144 -10.65 17.76 6.27
C SER A 144 -10.80 18.46 7.62
N GLU A 145 -9.86 18.26 8.55
CA GLU A 145 -9.93 18.89 9.88
C GLU A 145 -9.50 20.35 9.87
N TYR A 146 -8.52 20.68 9.02
CA TYR A 146 -8.15 22.08 8.79
C TYR A 146 -9.30 22.87 8.16
N SER A 147 -10.14 22.21 7.33
CA SER A 147 -11.28 22.86 6.68
C SER A 147 -12.42 23.21 7.63
N LEU A 148 -12.62 22.41 8.70
CA LEU A 148 -13.70 22.63 9.67
C LEU A 148 -13.30 23.56 10.82
N GLY A 149 -12.05 24.02 10.86
CA GLY A 149 -11.55 24.89 11.95
C GLY A 149 -11.44 24.20 13.31
N THR A 150 -11.71 22.89 13.39
CA THR A 150 -11.64 22.09 14.64
C THR A 150 -10.25 22.12 15.26
N VAL A 151 -9.22 22.27 14.45
CA VAL A 151 -7.82 22.43 14.88
C VAL A 151 -7.64 23.63 15.83
N ARG A 152 -8.35 24.75 15.62
CA ARG A 152 -8.26 25.93 16.50
C ARG A 152 -8.88 25.67 17.87
N LEU A 153 -9.99 24.92 17.91
CA LEU A 153 -10.63 24.50 19.16
C LEU A 153 -9.76 23.47 19.90
N MET A 154 -9.08 22.59 19.17
CA MET A 154 -8.18 21.59 19.77
C MET A 154 -6.94 22.23 20.38
N TYR A 155 -6.37 23.29 19.79
CA TYR A 155 -5.20 23.96 20.36
C TYR A 155 -5.48 24.85 21.57
N THR A 156 -6.72 25.30 21.76
CA THR A 156 -7.08 26.17 22.90
C THR A 156 -7.52 25.39 24.13
N ARG A 157 -7.97 24.14 23.97
CA ARG A 157 -8.50 23.32 25.09
C ARG A 157 -7.92 21.91 25.17
N GLY A 158 -6.97 21.57 24.31
CA GLY A 158 -6.66 20.17 24.01
C GLY A 158 -5.17 19.77 24.09
N PRO A 159 -4.88 18.53 23.65
CA PRO A 159 -3.57 17.88 23.75
C PRO A 159 -2.46 18.65 23.03
N THR A 160 -1.20 18.34 23.37
CA THR A 160 -0.05 19.03 22.78
C THR A 160 0.04 18.78 21.26
N ARG A 161 0.66 19.72 20.53
CA ARG A 161 0.79 19.64 19.06
C ARG A 161 1.44 18.34 18.58
N ILE A 162 2.43 17.85 19.35
CA ILE A 162 3.15 16.62 19.06
C ILE A 162 2.27 15.40 19.32
N GLN A 163 1.47 15.38 20.39
CA GLN A 163 0.53 14.28 20.65
C GLN A 163 -0.46 14.10 19.51
N TYR A 164 -1.01 15.21 19.01
CA TYR A 164 -1.95 15.19 17.88
C TYR A 164 -1.28 14.70 16.59
N LEU A 165 -0.07 15.19 16.29
CA LEU A 165 0.70 14.73 15.12
C LEU A 165 1.02 13.23 15.20
N CYS A 166 1.51 12.76 16.35
CA CYS A 166 1.80 11.34 16.58
C CYS A 166 0.54 10.49 16.43
N ALA A 167 -0.60 10.93 16.97
CA ALA A 167 -1.86 10.21 16.84
C ALA A 167 -2.27 10.07 15.36
N LYS A 168 -2.10 11.11 14.54
CA LYS A 168 -2.36 11.04 13.09
C LYS A 168 -1.40 10.10 12.36
N MET A 169 -0.11 10.16 12.66
CA MET A 169 0.88 9.26 12.07
C MET A 169 0.57 7.79 12.40
N SER A 170 0.21 7.51 13.65
CA SER A 170 -0.20 6.16 14.07
C SER A 170 -1.52 5.72 13.44
N ALA A 171 -2.52 6.60 13.34
CA ALA A 171 -3.78 6.29 12.67
C ALA A 171 -3.56 5.96 11.18
N ALA A 172 -2.70 6.72 10.49
CA ALA A 172 -2.31 6.45 9.11
C ALA A 172 -1.59 5.10 8.96
N ALA A 173 -0.65 4.78 9.87
CA ALA A 173 0.05 3.50 9.88
C ALA A 173 -0.91 2.32 10.08
N ILE A 174 -1.86 2.44 11.02
CA ILE A 174 -2.88 1.41 11.25
C ILE A 174 -3.79 1.24 10.02
N CYS A 175 -4.18 2.33 9.36
CA CYS A 175 -4.98 2.25 8.13
C CYS A 175 -4.23 1.51 7.01
N ILE A 176 -2.93 1.79 6.83
CA ILE A 176 -2.07 1.10 5.86
C ILE A 176 -1.97 -0.40 6.19
N LEU A 177 -1.78 -0.74 7.46
CA LEU A 177 -1.70 -2.12 7.90
C LEU A 177 -3.01 -2.88 7.64
N ILE A 178 -4.16 -2.28 7.97
CA ILE A 178 -5.48 -2.85 7.68
C ILE A 178 -5.65 -3.06 6.17
N ALA A 179 -5.27 -2.06 5.34
CA ALA A 179 -5.34 -2.18 3.90
C ALA A 179 -4.51 -3.38 3.40
N TYR A 180 -3.28 -3.55 3.87
CA TYR A 180 -2.46 -4.72 3.52
C TYR A 180 -3.09 -6.05 3.93
N VAL A 181 -3.61 -6.12 5.16
CA VAL A 181 -4.27 -7.33 5.69
C VAL A 181 -5.50 -7.71 4.86
N VAL A 182 -6.23 -6.75 4.29
CA VAL A 182 -7.38 -7.03 3.41
C VAL A 182 -6.95 -7.35 1.98
N LEU A 183 -5.98 -6.61 1.44
CA LEU A 183 -5.59 -6.73 0.03
C LEU A 183 -4.78 -7.99 -0.27
N ILE A 184 -3.89 -8.43 0.64
CA ILE A 184 -3.11 -9.66 0.43
C ILE A 184 -4.01 -10.90 0.23
N PRO A 185 -4.92 -11.26 1.16
CA PRO A 185 -5.77 -12.44 0.98
C PRO A 185 -6.69 -12.30 -0.23
N PHE A 186 -7.18 -11.09 -0.52
CA PHE A 186 -7.97 -10.84 -1.72
C PHE A 186 -7.17 -11.12 -3.00
N ASN A 187 -5.91 -10.69 -3.07
CA ASN A 187 -5.02 -10.98 -4.19
C ASN A 187 -4.71 -12.48 -4.31
N ILE A 188 -4.48 -13.17 -3.19
CA ILE A 188 -4.26 -14.63 -3.18
C ILE A 188 -5.51 -15.34 -3.73
N LEU A 189 -6.71 -14.95 -3.28
CA LEU A 189 -7.97 -15.51 -3.75
C LEU A 189 -8.17 -15.27 -5.25
N LEU A 190 -7.91 -14.06 -5.74
CA LEU A 190 -7.97 -13.75 -7.16
C LEU A 190 -6.95 -14.55 -7.98
N GLY A 191 -5.71 -14.72 -7.49
CA GLY A 191 -4.70 -15.54 -8.15
C GLY A 191 -5.11 -17.01 -8.25
N LEU A 192 -5.74 -17.56 -7.20
CA LEU A 192 -6.30 -18.91 -7.21
C LEU A 192 -7.44 -19.04 -8.24
N MET A 193 -8.35 -18.07 -8.27
CA MET A 193 -9.45 -18.02 -9.25
C MET A 193 -8.94 -17.89 -10.69
N ALA A 194 -7.97 -17.01 -10.92
CA ALA A 194 -7.33 -16.81 -12.23
C ALA A 194 -6.68 -18.10 -12.74
N ASN A 195 -6.06 -18.86 -11.84
CA ASN A 195 -5.44 -20.13 -12.19
C ASN A 195 -6.46 -21.22 -12.53
N LEU A 196 -7.55 -21.30 -11.76
CA LEU A 196 -8.67 -22.19 -12.06
C LEU A 196 -9.25 -21.91 -13.45
N LEU A 197 -9.43 -20.62 -13.78
CA LEU A 197 -9.95 -20.19 -15.07
C LEU A 197 -8.97 -20.46 -16.23
N SER A 198 -7.67 -20.39 -15.98
CA SER A 198 -6.64 -20.66 -16.99
C SER A 198 -6.46 -22.15 -17.30
N GLY A 199 -6.99 -23.05 -16.46
CA GLY A 199 -6.86 -24.50 -16.62
C GLY A 199 -5.44 -25.02 -16.43
N ILE A 200 -4.58 -24.26 -15.76
CA ILE A 200 -3.19 -24.65 -15.50
C ILE A 200 -3.13 -25.30 -14.12
N PRO A 201 -2.65 -26.56 -13.99
CA PRO A 201 -2.55 -27.20 -12.68
C PRO A 201 -1.57 -26.41 -11.78
N GLN A 202 -2.01 -26.06 -10.58
CA GLN A 202 -1.17 -25.45 -9.55
C GLN A 202 -0.74 -26.52 -8.55
N SER A 203 0.56 -26.72 -8.42
CA SER A 203 1.12 -27.51 -7.33
C SER A 203 1.19 -26.65 -6.08
N LEU A 204 0.53 -27.04 -4.98
CA LEU A 204 0.59 -26.34 -3.69
C LEU A 204 1.91 -26.55 -2.93
N THR A 205 2.91 -27.15 -3.59
CA THR A 205 4.26 -27.38 -3.07
C THR A 205 5.01 -26.10 -2.73
N PHE A 206 4.54 -24.94 -3.19
CA PHE A 206 5.10 -23.64 -2.84
C PHE A 206 4.78 -23.21 -1.40
N PHE A 207 3.77 -23.81 -0.74
CA PHE A 207 3.36 -23.45 0.63
C PHE A 207 4.37 -24.00 1.66
N SER A 208 5.54 -23.39 1.68
CA SER A 208 6.63 -23.67 2.61
C SER A 208 6.77 -22.54 3.63
N ALA A 209 7.34 -22.83 4.80
CA ALA A 209 7.65 -21.81 5.81
C ALA A 209 8.54 -20.69 5.24
N THR A 210 9.49 -21.04 4.37
CA THR A 210 10.37 -20.10 3.69
C THR A 210 9.58 -19.13 2.80
N TRP A 211 8.59 -19.63 2.05
CA TRP A 211 7.72 -18.78 1.23
C TRP A 211 6.91 -17.80 2.09
N LEU A 212 6.31 -18.29 3.17
CA LEU A 212 5.51 -17.45 4.07
C LEU A 212 6.36 -16.31 4.66
N LEU A 213 7.59 -16.61 5.07
CA LEU A 213 8.52 -15.60 5.58
C LEU A 213 8.88 -14.56 4.51
N HIS A 214 9.15 -14.99 3.27
CA HIS A 214 9.40 -14.06 2.17
C HIS A 214 8.18 -13.19 1.87
N ALA A 215 6.98 -13.76 1.86
CA ALA A 215 5.74 -13.02 1.66
C ALA A 215 5.51 -11.98 2.77
N LEU A 216 5.78 -12.36 4.02
CA LEU A 216 5.65 -11.47 5.18
C LEU A 216 6.68 -10.33 5.10
N LEU A 217 7.96 -10.64 4.87
CA LEU A 217 9.02 -9.64 4.76
C LEU A 217 8.74 -8.67 3.59
N PHE A 218 8.30 -9.21 2.45
CA PHE A 218 7.97 -8.42 1.28
C PHE A 218 6.75 -7.51 1.53
N SER A 219 5.72 -7.99 2.23
CA SER A 219 4.58 -7.16 2.64
C SER A 219 4.97 -6.06 3.64
N ALA A 220 5.90 -6.36 4.56
CA ALA A 220 6.42 -5.38 5.51
C ALA A 220 7.20 -4.25 4.81
N ILE A 221 8.05 -4.60 3.82
CA ILE A 221 8.77 -3.61 2.99
C ILE A 221 7.78 -2.73 2.24
N GLY A 222 6.74 -3.32 1.65
CA GLY A 222 5.69 -2.57 0.96
C GLY A 222 4.92 -1.62 1.88
N ALA A 223 4.52 -2.11 3.07
CA ALA A 223 3.84 -1.30 4.08
C ALA A 223 4.70 -0.12 4.54
N PHE A 224 6.01 -0.33 4.73
CA PHE A 224 6.95 0.74 5.04
C PHE A 224 7.05 1.75 3.89
N GLY A 225 7.08 1.29 2.64
CA GLY A 225 7.04 2.16 1.46
C GLY A 225 5.81 3.07 1.45
N TRP A 226 4.61 2.50 1.59
CA TRP A 226 3.37 3.29 1.65
C TRP A 226 3.33 4.24 2.85
N PHE A 227 3.93 3.85 3.97
CA PHE A 227 4.06 4.72 5.14
C PHE A 227 4.92 5.96 4.83
N VAL A 228 6.06 5.80 4.14
CA VAL A 228 6.91 6.93 3.74
C VAL A 228 6.15 7.88 2.80
N TRP A 229 5.44 7.36 1.79
CA TRP A 229 4.61 8.17 0.89
C TRP A 229 3.49 8.91 1.64
N SER A 230 2.86 8.24 2.60
CA SER A 230 1.84 8.83 3.48
C SER A 230 2.40 9.96 4.34
N MET A 231 3.60 9.80 4.91
CA MET A 231 4.26 10.87 5.68
C MET A 231 4.58 12.08 4.80
N MET A 232 5.05 11.86 3.57
CA MET A 232 5.31 12.94 2.63
C MET A 232 4.02 13.68 2.25
N ALA A 233 2.93 12.95 2.00
CA ALA A 233 1.61 13.53 1.73
C ALA A 233 1.09 14.35 2.92
N LEU A 234 1.28 13.86 4.14
CA LEU A 234 0.92 14.56 5.37
C LEU A 234 1.71 15.87 5.51
N CYS A 235 3.02 15.86 5.26
CA CYS A 235 3.85 17.06 5.26
C CYS A 235 3.35 18.10 4.25
N PHE A 236 3.03 17.68 3.02
CA PHE A 236 2.49 18.59 2.00
C PHE A 236 1.10 19.11 2.36
N ALA A 237 0.24 18.30 2.97
CA ALA A 237 -1.07 18.74 3.44
C ALA A 237 -0.97 19.83 4.52
N ILE A 238 -0.01 19.69 5.44
CA ILE A 238 0.25 20.69 6.49
C ILE A 238 0.81 21.99 5.86
N ILE A 239 1.81 21.90 4.98
CA ILE A 239 2.44 23.06 4.34
C ILE A 239 1.45 23.80 3.42
N GLY A 240 0.61 23.07 2.66
CA GLY A 240 -0.35 23.67 1.74
C GLY A 240 -1.38 24.56 2.45
N ARG A 241 -1.78 24.20 3.67
CA ARG A 241 -2.77 24.96 4.44
C ARG A 241 -2.18 26.11 5.26
N SER A 242 -0.90 26.06 5.63
CA SER A 242 -0.25 27.18 6.34
C SER A 242 -0.20 28.45 5.49
N ARG A 243 -0.05 28.30 4.16
CA ARG A 243 -0.06 29.43 3.20
C ARG A 243 -1.43 30.10 3.07
N VAL A 244 -2.51 29.32 3.10
CA VAL A 244 -3.88 29.86 3.05
C VAL A 244 -4.20 30.63 4.33
N CYS A 245 -3.71 30.18 5.49
CA CYS A 245 -3.85 30.90 6.75
C CYS A 245 -3.13 32.26 6.71
N LEU A 246 -1.97 32.34 6.07
CA LEU A 246 -1.21 33.59 5.91
C LEU A 246 -1.94 34.62 5.02
N GLN A 247 -2.62 34.16 3.96
CA GLN A 247 -3.38 35.06 3.06
C GLN A 247 -4.65 35.63 3.69
N ILE A 248 -5.28 34.91 4.63
CA ILE A 248 -6.46 35.42 5.34
C ILE A 248 -6.04 36.50 6.35
N ILE A 249 -4.87 36.35 6.97
CA ILE A 249 -4.35 37.34 7.93
C ILE A 249 -3.95 38.64 7.20
N THR A 250 -3.29 38.54 6.05
CA THR A 250 -2.85 39.71 5.27
C THR A 250 -3.96 40.47 4.55
N LYS A 251 -5.17 39.91 4.44
CA LYS A 251 -6.36 40.60 3.91
C LYS A 251 -7.27 41.18 4.99
N ALA A 252 -6.95 40.95 6.26
CA ALA A 252 -7.71 41.44 7.41
C ALA A 252 -7.12 42.72 8.02
N GLU A 253 -6.03 43.23 7.44
CA GLU A 253 -5.46 44.57 7.67
C GLU A 253 -5.88 45.51 6.54
#